data_AF-A0A1G4S409-F1
#
_entry.id   AF-A0A1G4S409-F1
#
_cell.length_a   1.000
_cell.length_b   1.000
_cell.length_c   1.000
_cell.angle_alpha   90.00
_cell.angle_beta   90.00
_cell.angle_gamma   90.00
#
_symmetry.space_group_name_H-M   'P 1'
#
loop_
_entity.id
_entity.type
_entity.pdbx_description
1 polymer ?
#
loop_
_entity_poly.entity_id
_entity_poly.type
_entity_poly.pdbx_seq_one_letter_code
_entity_poly.pdbx_strand_id
1 'polypeptide(L)'
;MKKCPVCGVMMGDNVARCSMCKYDFQKASVGDVNAAIEEAQKVLTAKEEENIARAEAKRSEEEKRLAEIKEKLTREASTLQDEFDSQKLKLESEFAQMQKAAIDEKLRIEKELEEQRNMLADLRDTNERLKKENETFEQESRAQAQAEYDNMVAMAKEEQQRIITEAQQQTEELAIQVEKEYAEAMAKRDEILAQAQEYKDFCDNADQILKEKEEEINRKEEELKKLTEDFEKEKARIAEESEKISMEQANEALKLKDAADAERAAIEAEKQRIEAELEERNRQAQAELDDLVVQAKEVISQGEEAKARRDELVQELESLVAEREAVAKETEAIVAQKEDAEKKIKEYESQGEEWAKQLEGIQADYEKAQAVIADSKNATVQAEAEAQQIILNAEKQSVFLKEVALSESEKGQMVKEIEEKNKLIEEKEAQIKEITMQKEELEKKLTELDKSIADLEKKIREGAATSSVADAGPKEYSVEVVPHKGNGEVDSDGIAKALQKKSGEGWKLNSIINDEGGKLQASLGSSESNASLSMGVYNNKEDRVILIFERAKKK
;
A
#
# COMPACT_ATOMS: atom_id res chain seq x y z
N MET A 1 92.20 -20.14 22.55
CA MET A 1 90.90 -19.58 22.97
C MET A 1 90.60 -20.14 24.36
N LYS A 2 90.34 -19.29 25.34
CA LYS A 2 90.02 -19.69 26.72
C LYS A 2 88.54 -19.43 27.03
N LYS A 3 87.90 -20.34 27.76
CA LYS A 3 86.51 -20.20 28.19
C LYS A 3 86.46 -19.41 29.49
N CYS A 4 85.58 -18.42 29.58
CA CYS A 4 85.34 -17.75 30.85
C CYS A 4 84.66 -18.72 31.84
N PRO A 5 85.21 -18.92 33.05
CA PRO A 5 84.64 -19.87 34.01
C PRO A 5 83.30 -19.42 34.58
N VAL A 6 82.96 -18.12 34.46
CA VAL A 6 81.74 -17.54 35.04
C VAL A 6 80.58 -17.51 34.05
N CYS A 7 80.78 -16.99 32.84
CA CYS A 7 79.69 -16.85 31.85
C CYS A 7 79.80 -17.79 30.64
N GLY A 8 80.83 -18.65 30.61
CA GLY A 8 80.99 -19.68 29.57
C GLY A 8 81.36 -19.18 28.16
N VAL A 9 81.50 -17.86 27.96
CA VAL A 9 81.85 -17.27 26.65
C VAL A 9 83.30 -17.58 26.30
N MET A 10 83.53 -17.97 25.05
CA MET A 10 84.86 -18.23 24.48
C MET A 10 85.57 -16.92 24.15
N MET A 11 86.76 -16.74 24.69
CA MET A 11 87.55 -15.51 24.57
C MET A 11 88.92 -15.80 24.00
N GLY A 12 89.51 -14.81 23.31
CA GLY A 12 90.91 -14.89 22.87
C GLY A 12 91.86 -15.06 24.07
N ASP A 13 92.97 -15.76 23.88
CA ASP A 13 93.90 -16.09 24.99
C ASP A 13 94.52 -14.84 25.62
N ASN A 14 94.70 -13.78 24.83
CA ASN A 14 95.23 -12.47 25.23
C ASN A 14 94.21 -11.57 25.94
N VAL A 15 92.96 -11.99 26.10
CA VAL A 15 91.92 -11.16 26.73
C VAL A 15 92.09 -11.16 28.26
N ALA A 16 92.43 -10.01 28.84
CA ALA A 16 92.65 -9.87 30.28
C ALA A 16 91.35 -9.92 31.10
N ARG A 17 90.23 -9.41 30.55
CA ARG A 17 88.91 -9.43 31.21
C ARG A 17 87.80 -9.92 30.28
N CYS A 18 86.88 -10.74 30.78
CA CYS A 18 85.71 -11.16 30.02
C CYS A 18 84.83 -9.95 29.65
N SER A 19 84.40 -9.81 28.40
CA SER A 19 83.54 -8.72 27.93
C SER A 19 82.14 -8.75 28.55
N MET A 20 81.60 -9.95 28.83
CA MET A 20 80.24 -10.16 29.32
C MET A 20 80.13 -9.98 30.85
N CYS A 21 80.90 -10.75 31.62
CA CYS A 21 80.84 -10.72 33.09
C CYS A 21 82.00 -9.95 33.75
N LYS A 22 82.92 -9.37 32.97
CA LYS A 22 84.10 -8.63 33.47
C LYS A 22 85.07 -9.44 34.33
N TYR A 23 84.95 -10.78 34.35
CA TYR A 23 85.89 -11.69 35.00
C TYR A 23 87.34 -11.41 34.59
N ASP A 24 88.18 -11.10 35.57
CA ASP A 24 89.58 -10.74 35.37
C ASP A 24 90.49 -11.97 35.46
N PHE A 25 90.97 -12.41 34.29
CA PHE A 25 91.82 -13.59 34.18
C PHE A 25 93.21 -13.36 34.77
N GLN A 26 93.68 -12.11 34.82
CA GLN A 26 94.97 -11.79 35.41
C GLN A 26 94.90 -11.87 36.93
N LYS A 27 93.85 -11.31 37.56
CA LYS A 27 93.62 -11.47 39.01
C LYS A 27 93.50 -12.93 39.43
N ALA A 28 92.75 -13.73 38.65
CA ALA A 28 92.61 -15.16 38.92
C ALA A 28 93.94 -15.94 38.83
N SER A 29 94.85 -15.55 37.93
CA SER A 29 96.16 -16.19 37.79
C SER A 29 97.13 -15.94 38.95
N VAL A 30 96.89 -14.90 39.76
CA VAL A 30 97.72 -14.50 40.91
C VAL A 30 97.27 -15.20 42.23
N GLY A 31 96.31 -16.12 42.15
CA GLY A 31 95.87 -16.97 43.27
C GLY A 31 94.54 -16.54 43.92
N ASP A 32 93.93 -15.44 43.47
CA ASP A 32 92.66 -14.93 44.00
C ASP A 32 91.48 -15.21 43.05
N VAL A 33 91.33 -16.49 42.72
CA VAL A 33 90.32 -16.98 41.76
C VAL A 33 88.90 -16.72 42.27
N ASN A 34 88.66 -16.93 43.57
CA ASN A 34 87.33 -16.80 44.15
C ASN A 34 86.85 -15.34 44.17
N ALA A 35 87.72 -14.38 44.50
CA ALA A 35 87.33 -12.96 44.45
C ALA A 35 87.03 -12.50 43.01
N ALA A 36 87.77 -13.00 42.00
CA ALA A 36 87.51 -12.70 40.60
C ALA A 36 86.16 -13.30 40.12
N ILE A 37 85.78 -14.49 40.60
CA ILE A 37 84.48 -15.12 40.31
C ILE A 37 83.35 -14.32 40.96
N GLU A 38 83.48 -13.96 42.24
CA GLU A 38 82.46 -13.17 42.96
C GLU A 38 82.26 -11.78 42.35
N GLU A 39 83.32 -11.08 41.96
CA GLU A 39 83.24 -9.77 41.29
C GLU A 39 82.49 -9.90 39.96
N ALA A 40 82.75 -10.96 39.19
CA ALA A 40 82.08 -11.22 37.93
C ALA A 40 80.61 -11.66 38.08
N GLN A 41 80.29 -12.43 39.13
CA GLN A 41 78.91 -12.78 39.47
C GLN A 41 78.12 -11.55 39.88
N LYS A 42 78.67 -10.66 40.72
CA LYS A 42 78.03 -9.39 41.09
C LYS A 42 77.72 -8.50 39.88
N VAL A 43 78.60 -8.49 38.88
CA VAL A 43 78.37 -7.73 37.63
C VAL A 43 77.26 -8.37 36.79
N LEU A 44 77.15 -9.70 36.76
CA LEU A 44 76.05 -10.39 36.06
C LEU A 44 74.71 -10.16 36.76
N THR A 45 74.65 -10.31 38.09
CA THR A 45 73.41 -10.07 38.85
C THR A 45 72.96 -8.62 38.73
N ALA A 46 73.87 -7.65 38.81
CA ALA A 46 73.54 -6.23 38.61
C ALA A 46 73.01 -5.94 37.19
N LYS A 47 73.54 -6.61 36.15
CA LYS A 47 73.02 -6.49 34.77
C LYS A 47 71.67 -7.15 34.59
N GLU A 48 71.44 -8.29 35.24
CA GLU A 48 70.15 -8.98 35.23
C GLU A 48 69.09 -8.14 35.92
N GLU A 49 69.39 -7.57 37.09
CA GLU A 49 68.53 -6.62 37.81
C GLU A 49 68.24 -5.36 36.97
N GLU A 50 69.25 -4.77 36.31
CA GLU A 50 69.05 -3.63 35.42
C GLU A 50 68.16 -3.97 34.21
N ASN A 51 68.33 -5.15 33.62
CA ASN A 51 67.52 -5.61 32.49
C ASN A 51 66.07 -5.91 32.90
N ILE A 52 65.87 -6.49 34.09
CA ILE A 52 64.54 -6.71 34.67
C ILE A 52 63.88 -5.35 34.94
N ALA A 53 64.58 -4.40 35.57
CA ALA A 53 64.06 -3.07 35.84
C ALA A 53 63.72 -2.29 34.55
N ARG A 54 64.56 -2.41 33.49
CA ARG A 54 64.26 -1.82 32.17
C ARG A 54 63.06 -2.49 31.49
N ALA A 55 62.92 -3.80 31.61
CA ALA A 55 61.78 -4.53 31.05
C ALA A 55 60.48 -4.19 31.79
N GLU A 56 60.51 -4.08 33.12
CA GLU A 56 59.37 -3.66 33.94
C GLU A 56 59.00 -2.20 33.69
N ALA A 57 59.97 -1.30 33.54
CA ALA A 57 59.71 0.10 33.17
C ALA A 57 59.04 0.20 31.79
N LYS A 58 59.49 -0.59 30.80
CA LYS A 58 58.84 -0.65 29.48
C LYS A 58 57.43 -1.22 29.55
N ARG A 59 57.21 -2.30 30.29
CA ARG A 59 55.86 -2.87 30.48
C ARG A 59 54.93 -1.87 31.17
N SER A 60 55.40 -1.18 32.19
CA SER A 60 54.61 -0.15 32.88
C SER A 60 54.27 1.05 31.97
N GLU A 61 55.19 1.46 31.10
CA GLU A 61 54.93 2.52 30.12
C GLU A 61 53.92 2.05 29.04
N GLU A 62 54.06 0.82 28.54
CA GLU A 62 53.11 0.23 27.58
C GLU A 62 51.72 0.05 28.19
N GLU A 63 51.62 -0.41 29.45
CA GLU A 63 50.36 -0.50 30.18
C GLU A 63 49.69 0.86 30.38
N LYS A 64 50.47 1.92 30.68
CA LYS A 64 49.95 3.29 30.74
C LYS A 64 49.41 3.76 29.39
N ARG A 65 50.15 3.53 28.30
CA ARG A 65 49.68 3.89 26.95
C ARG A 65 48.41 3.12 26.57
N LEU A 66 48.33 1.83 26.90
CA LEU A 66 47.12 1.03 26.67
C LEU A 66 45.94 1.53 27.53
N ALA A 67 46.17 1.96 28.77
CA ALA A 67 45.14 2.55 29.61
C ALA A 67 44.64 3.88 29.04
N GLU A 68 45.53 4.77 28.58
CA GLU A 68 45.17 6.04 27.93
C GLU A 68 44.37 5.81 26.64
N ILE A 69 44.77 4.84 25.81
CA ILE A 69 44.02 4.48 24.59
C ILE A 69 42.63 3.95 24.93
N LYS A 70 42.53 3.07 25.93
CA LYS A 70 41.22 2.56 26.40
C LYS A 70 40.33 3.68 26.90
N GLU A 71 40.87 4.58 27.72
CA GLU A 71 40.11 5.72 28.24
C GLU A 71 39.63 6.64 27.09
N LYS A 72 40.49 6.90 26.10
CA LYS A 72 40.12 7.69 24.91
C LYS A 72 39.00 7.02 24.13
N LEU A 73 39.11 5.71 23.85
CA LEU A 73 38.08 4.95 23.16
C LEU A 73 36.77 4.91 23.94
N THR A 74 36.82 4.80 25.27
CA THR A 74 35.61 4.86 26.11
C THR A 74 34.93 6.23 26.05
N ARG A 75 35.70 7.33 26.06
CA ARG A 75 35.14 8.68 25.90
C ARG A 75 34.53 8.90 24.51
N GLU A 76 35.21 8.44 23.46
CA GLU A 76 34.69 8.52 22.08
C GLU A 76 33.41 7.68 21.93
N ALA A 77 33.36 6.47 22.48
CA ALA A 77 32.16 5.64 22.49
C ALA A 77 31.00 6.28 23.24
N SER A 78 31.25 6.89 24.41
CA SER A 78 30.23 7.64 25.15
C SER A 78 29.70 8.83 24.35
N THR A 79 30.58 9.57 23.69
CA THR A 79 30.18 10.74 22.89
C THR A 79 29.32 10.32 21.69
N LEU A 80 29.70 9.25 20.99
CA LEU A 80 28.91 8.69 19.89
C LEU A 80 27.55 8.15 20.36
N GLN A 81 27.50 7.56 21.56
CA GLN A 81 26.24 7.11 22.15
C GLN A 81 25.31 8.30 22.46
N ASP A 82 25.85 9.38 23.03
CA ASP A 82 25.07 10.60 23.32
C ASP A 82 24.56 11.27 22.03
N GLU A 83 25.39 11.32 20.98
CA GLU A 83 24.98 11.81 19.65
C GLU A 83 23.88 10.95 19.03
N PHE A 84 24.01 9.62 19.13
CA PHE A 84 23.01 8.68 18.63
C PHE A 84 21.68 8.85 19.37
N ASP A 85 21.70 8.92 20.70
CA ASP A 85 20.50 9.09 21.51
C ASP A 85 19.84 10.46 21.26
N SER A 86 20.64 11.51 21.04
CA SER A 86 20.13 12.83 20.63
C SER A 86 19.48 12.81 19.24
N GLN A 87 20.07 12.11 18.27
CA GLN A 87 19.48 11.99 16.93
C GLN A 87 18.21 11.14 16.95
N LYS A 88 18.20 10.06 17.72
CA LYS A 88 17.03 9.21 17.93
C LYS A 88 15.88 10.03 18.50
N LEU A 89 16.12 10.81 19.55
CA LEU A 89 15.09 11.65 20.17
C LEU A 89 14.58 12.75 19.22
N LYS A 90 15.47 13.31 18.38
CA LYS A 90 15.08 14.25 17.33
C LYS A 90 14.16 13.59 16.29
N LEU A 91 14.52 12.41 15.79
CA LEU A 91 13.71 11.66 14.82
C LEU A 91 12.37 11.23 15.41
N GLU A 92 12.33 10.79 16.67
CA GLU A 92 11.09 10.46 17.37
C GLU A 92 10.19 11.70 17.52
N SER A 93 10.77 12.87 17.82
CA SER A 93 10.03 14.13 17.87
C SER A 93 9.51 14.56 16.50
N GLU A 94 10.31 14.47 15.44
CA GLU A 94 9.90 14.80 14.07
C GLU A 94 8.79 13.85 13.59
N PHE A 95 8.90 12.56 13.89
CA PHE A 95 7.87 11.58 13.59
C PHE A 95 6.56 11.86 14.33
N ALA A 96 6.62 12.19 15.62
CA ALA A 96 5.44 12.58 16.40
C ALA A 96 4.78 13.85 15.86
N GLN A 97 5.57 14.85 15.43
CA GLN A 97 5.05 16.05 14.79
C GLN A 97 4.39 15.77 13.45
N MET A 98 5.00 14.91 12.62
CA MET A 98 4.42 14.49 11.34
C MET A 98 3.10 13.74 11.54
N GLN A 99 3.04 12.81 12.51
CA GLN A 99 1.81 12.10 12.86
C GLN A 99 0.72 13.05 13.33
N LYS A 100 1.07 14.02 14.18
CA LYS A 100 0.12 15.04 14.64
C LYS A 100 -0.40 15.89 13.47
N ALA A 101 0.49 16.36 12.58
CA ALA A 101 0.11 17.13 11.41
C ALA A 101 -0.80 16.33 10.46
N ALA A 102 -0.53 15.04 10.27
CA ALA A 102 -1.37 14.16 9.47
C ALA A 102 -2.77 13.95 10.09
N ILE A 103 -2.86 13.84 11.42
CA ILE A 103 -4.14 13.75 12.14
C ILE A 103 -4.91 15.07 12.03
N ASP A 104 -4.25 16.21 12.25
CA ASP A 104 -4.86 17.54 12.16
C ASP A 104 -5.39 17.81 10.74
N GLU A 105 -4.63 17.44 9.70
CA GLU A 105 -5.06 17.55 8.31
C GLU A 105 -6.22 16.63 7.98
N LYS A 106 -6.22 15.39 8.49
CA LYS A 106 -7.36 14.47 8.34
C LYS A 106 -8.62 15.05 8.99
N LEU A 107 -8.52 15.62 10.18
CA LEU A 107 -9.65 16.26 10.87
C LEU A 107 -10.14 17.50 10.11
N ARG A 108 -9.24 18.28 9.50
CA ARG A 108 -9.61 19.40 8.62
C ARG A 108 -10.43 18.93 7.42
N ILE A 109 -9.95 17.90 6.73
CA ILE A 109 -10.64 17.32 5.56
C ILE A 109 -12.00 16.74 5.97
N GLU A 110 -12.08 16.03 7.10
CA GLU A 110 -13.35 15.49 7.61
C GLU A 110 -14.36 16.60 7.90
N LYS A 111 -13.91 17.74 8.46
CA LYS A 111 -14.75 18.90 8.71
C LYS A 111 -15.24 19.55 7.40
N GLU A 112 -14.36 19.75 6.44
CA GLU A 112 -14.72 20.29 5.11
C GLU A 112 -15.72 19.39 4.39
N LEU A 113 -15.53 18.07 4.49
CA LEU A 113 -16.44 17.10 3.90
C LEU A 113 -17.82 17.14 4.55
N GLU A 114 -17.89 17.33 5.87
CA GLU A 114 -19.15 17.50 6.59
C GLU A 114 -19.86 18.82 6.22
N GLU A 115 -19.11 19.92 6.06
CA GLU A 115 -19.65 21.19 5.57
C GLU A 115 -20.23 21.05 4.15
N GLN A 116 -19.54 20.33 3.26
CA GLN A 116 -20.04 20.01 1.91
C GLN A 116 -21.29 19.12 1.93
N ARG A 117 -21.35 18.13 2.83
CA ARG A 117 -22.55 17.30 3.01
C ARG A 117 -23.75 18.11 3.47
N ASN A 118 -23.56 19.03 4.42
CA ASN A 118 -24.62 19.92 4.89
C ASN A 118 -25.09 20.84 3.76
N MET A 119 -24.18 21.42 2.99
CA MET A 119 -24.54 22.24 1.82
C MET A 119 -25.35 21.45 0.78
N LEU A 120 -24.98 20.19 0.52
CA LEU A 120 -25.73 19.31 -0.39
C LEU A 120 -27.11 18.95 0.16
N ALA A 121 -27.26 18.78 1.47
CA ALA A 121 -28.55 18.56 2.12
C ALA A 121 -29.45 19.80 1.96
N ASP A 122 -28.92 20.99 2.26
CA ASP A 122 -29.65 22.26 2.10
C ASP A 122 -30.07 22.50 0.64
N LEU A 123 -29.20 22.18 -0.32
CA LEU A 123 -29.52 22.28 -1.74
C LEU A 123 -30.61 21.28 -2.16
N ARG A 124 -30.60 20.06 -1.62
CA ARG A 124 -31.67 19.07 -1.88
C ARG A 124 -33.01 19.54 -1.32
N ASP A 125 -33.02 20.05 -0.09
CA ASP A 125 -34.24 20.57 0.55
C ASP A 125 -34.78 21.78 -0.23
N THR A 126 -33.88 22.66 -0.68
CA THR A 126 -34.25 23.80 -1.54
C THR A 126 -34.83 23.36 -2.87
N ASN A 127 -34.23 22.34 -3.52
CA ASN A 127 -34.72 21.81 -4.78
C ASN A 127 -36.07 21.11 -4.60
N GLU A 128 -36.27 20.36 -3.52
CA GLU A 128 -37.57 19.75 -3.22
C GLU A 128 -38.64 20.81 -2.95
N ARG A 129 -38.31 21.89 -2.25
CA ARG A 129 -39.22 23.03 -2.06
C ARG A 129 -39.58 23.68 -3.38
N LEU A 130 -38.60 24.02 -4.22
CA LEU A 130 -38.83 24.63 -5.54
C LEU A 130 -39.65 23.71 -6.44
N LYS A 131 -39.43 22.40 -6.37
CA LYS A 131 -40.23 21.42 -7.11
C LYS A 131 -41.69 21.43 -6.66
N LYS A 132 -41.94 21.46 -5.35
CA LYS A 132 -43.31 21.58 -4.80
C LYS A 132 -43.96 22.90 -5.22
N GLU A 133 -43.24 24.01 -5.15
CA GLU A 133 -43.71 25.33 -5.59
C GLU A 133 -44.04 25.34 -7.09
N ASN A 134 -43.22 24.72 -7.93
CA ASN A 134 -43.46 24.61 -9.36
C ASN A 134 -44.65 23.68 -9.69
N GLU A 135 -44.79 22.57 -8.96
CA GLU A 135 -45.96 21.68 -9.07
C GLU A 135 -47.25 22.42 -8.68
N THR A 136 -47.22 23.24 -7.63
CA THR A 136 -48.37 24.08 -7.26
C THR A 136 -48.66 25.15 -8.31
N PHE A 137 -47.64 25.81 -8.84
CA PHE A 137 -47.79 26.81 -9.89
C PHE A 137 -48.38 26.21 -11.17
N GLU A 138 -47.91 25.03 -11.60
CA GLU A 138 -48.50 24.31 -12.74
C GLU A 138 -49.96 23.91 -12.48
N GLN A 139 -50.30 23.47 -11.26
CA GLN A 139 -51.68 23.13 -10.91
C GLN A 139 -52.59 24.36 -10.93
N GLU A 140 -52.14 25.47 -10.35
CA GLU A 140 -52.87 26.74 -10.35
C GLU A 140 -53.04 27.29 -11.76
N SER A 141 -51.98 27.26 -12.59
CA SER A 141 -52.03 27.68 -13.99
C SER A 141 -52.99 26.80 -14.81
N ARG A 142 -52.97 25.48 -14.63
CA ARG A 142 -53.93 24.57 -15.28
C ARG A 142 -55.36 24.82 -14.82
N ALA A 143 -55.56 25.08 -13.52
CA ALA A 143 -56.88 25.40 -12.99
C ALA A 143 -57.42 26.74 -13.53
N GLN A 144 -56.57 27.75 -13.65
CA GLN A 144 -56.91 29.03 -14.28
C GLN A 144 -57.25 28.86 -15.75
N ALA A 145 -56.39 28.17 -16.52
CA ALA A 145 -56.64 27.90 -17.94
C ALA A 145 -57.94 27.10 -18.16
N GLN A 146 -58.24 26.13 -17.29
CA GLN A 146 -59.50 25.40 -17.34
C GLN A 146 -60.69 26.29 -17.00
N ALA A 147 -60.58 27.17 -16.00
CA ALA A 147 -61.64 28.12 -15.64
C ALA A 147 -61.91 29.13 -16.78
N GLU A 148 -60.86 29.63 -17.43
CA GLU A 148 -60.98 30.50 -18.62
C GLU A 148 -61.65 29.76 -19.78
N TYR A 149 -61.24 28.52 -20.06
CA TYR A 149 -61.86 27.68 -21.07
C TYR A 149 -63.34 27.43 -20.78
N ASP A 150 -63.70 27.07 -19.55
CA ASP A 150 -65.08 26.82 -19.14
C ASP A 150 -65.92 28.11 -19.25
N ASN A 151 -65.35 29.27 -18.93
CA ASN A 151 -65.99 30.57 -19.10
C ASN A 151 -66.22 30.89 -20.60
N MET A 152 -65.24 30.65 -21.46
CA MET A 152 -65.43 30.80 -22.91
C MET A 152 -66.51 29.87 -23.46
N VAL A 153 -66.57 28.62 -23.00
CA VAL A 153 -67.61 27.68 -23.39
C VAL A 153 -68.99 28.15 -22.90
N ALA A 154 -69.08 28.71 -21.70
CA ALA A 154 -70.32 29.29 -21.19
C ALA A 154 -70.78 30.48 -22.02
N MET A 155 -69.90 31.45 -22.29
CA MET A 155 -70.18 32.61 -23.15
C MET A 155 -70.58 32.18 -24.57
N ALA A 156 -69.91 31.18 -25.15
CA ALA A 156 -70.26 30.66 -26.47
C ALA A 156 -71.65 30.01 -26.50
N LYS A 157 -72.06 29.33 -25.41
CA LYS A 157 -73.42 28.76 -25.28
C LYS A 157 -74.47 29.85 -25.10
N GLU A 158 -74.19 30.89 -24.32
CA GLU A 158 -75.08 32.03 -24.17
C GLU A 158 -75.28 32.76 -25.50
N GLU A 159 -74.20 33.00 -26.24
CA GLU A 159 -74.26 33.62 -27.56
C GLU A 159 -75.00 32.74 -28.58
N GLN A 160 -74.74 31.43 -28.57
CA GLN A 160 -75.50 30.48 -29.40
C GLN A 160 -77.00 30.53 -29.07
N GLN A 161 -77.35 30.58 -27.79
CA GLN A 161 -78.74 30.66 -27.35
C GLN A 161 -79.38 31.98 -27.79
N ARG A 162 -78.65 33.11 -27.69
CA ARG A 162 -79.09 34.42 -28.16
C ARG A 162 -79.39 34.40 -29.66
N ILE A 163 -78.48 33.87 -30.48
CA ILE A 163 -78.67 33.73 -31.92
C ILE A 163 -79.90 32.88 -32.24
N ILE A 164 -80.12 31.77 -31.51
CA ILE A 164 -81.31 30.92 -31.69
C ILE A 164 -82.59 31.71 -31.35
N THR A 165 -82.60 32.47 -30.27
CA THR A 165 -83.76 33.28 -29.87
C THR A 165 -84.04 34.41 -30.86
N GLU A 166 -83.00 35.12 -31.32
CA GLU A 166 -83.13 36.16 -32.35
C GLU A 166 -83.64 35.58 -33.67
N ALA A 167 -83.13 34.42 -34.09
CA ALA A 167 -83.61 33.73 -35.29
C ALA A 167 -85.08 33.28 -35.15
N GLN A 168 -85.51 32.84 -33.96
CA GLN A 168 -86.91 32.50 -33.68
C GLN A 168 -87.81 33.75 -33.77
N GLN A 169 -87.39 34.87 -33.17
CA GLN A 169 -88.12 36.14 -33.24
C GLN A 169 -88.25 36.64 -34.68
N GLN A 170 -87.16 36.64 -35.45
CA GLN A 170 -87.19 37.02 -36.86
C GLN A 170 -88.12 36.10 -37.68
N THR A 171 -88.13 34.80 -37.38
CA THR A 171 -89.04 33.85 -38.05
C THR A 171 -90.50 34.13 -37.71
N GLU A 172 -90.79 34.48 -36.46
CA GLU A 172 -92.13 34.85 -35.99
C GLU A 172 -92.60 36.18 -36.59
N GLU A 173 -91.74 37.19 -36.64
CA GLU A 173 -92.01 38.47 -37.32
C GLU A 173 -92.28 38.27 -38.81
N LEU A 174 -91.47 37.43 -39.48
CA LEU A 174 -91.69 37.10 -40.89
C LEU A 174 -93.03 36.37 -41.08
N ALA A 175 -93.40 35.46 -40.18
CA ALA A 175 -94.68 34.77 -40.22
C ALA A 175 -95.86 35.75 -40.06
N ILE A 176 -95.77 36.69 -39.11
CA ILE A 176 -96.77 37.75 -38.92
C ILE A 176 -96.88 38.63 -40.18
N GLN A 177 -95.75 38.99 -40.80
CA GLN A 177 -95.75 39.78 -42.02
C GLN A 177 -96.42 39.02 -43.18
N VAL A 178 -96.12 37.73 -43.34
CA VAL A 178 -96.76 36.87 -44.35
C VAL A 178 -98.26 36.76 -44.11
N GLU A 179 -98.70 36.61 -42.86
CA GLU A 179 -100.13 36.58 -42.50
C GLU A 179 -100.82 37.91 -42.85
N LYS A 180 -100.16 39.05 -42.59
CA LYS A 180 -100.66 40.37 -42.94
C LYS A 180 -100.78 40.54 -44.46
N GLU A 181 -99.73 40.20 -45.20
CA GLU A 181 -99.73 40.27 -46.67
C GLU A 181 -100.79 39.33 -47.28
N TYR A 182 -100.98 38.14 -46.70
CA TYR A 182 -102.04 37.22 -47.09
C TYR A 182 -103.44 37.78 -46.80
N ALA A 183 -103.65 38.39 -45.63
CA ALA A 183 -104.91 39.03 -45.27
C ALA A 183 -105.24 40.23 -46.19
N GLU A 184 -104.25 41.06 -46.52
CA GLU A 184 -104.39 42.16 -47.47
C GLU A 184 -104.70 41.66 -48.89
N ALA A 185 -104.06 40.58 -49.33
CA ALA A 185 -104.34 39.95 -50.62
C ALA A 185 -105.76 39.37 -50.68
N MET A 186 -106.23 38.76 -49.58
CA MET A 186 -107.60 38.26 -49.47
C MET A 186 -108.63 39.39 -49.46
N ALA A 187 -108.36 40.49 -48.77
CA ALA A 187 -109.22 41.67 -48.78
C ALA A 187 -109.35 42.27 -50.19
N LYS A 188 -108.23 42.41 -50.92
CA LYS A 188 -108.24 42.84 -52.33
C LYS A 188 -109.01 41.89 -53.24
N ARG A 189 -108.89 40.58 -53.02
CA ARG A 189 -109.66 39.58 -53.77
C ARG A 189 -111.16 39.79 -53.56
N ASP A 190 -111.58 39.99 -52.32
CA ASP A 190 -113.00 40.15 -51.98
C ASP A 190 -113.55 41.50 -52.50
N GLU A 191 -112.72 42.56 -52.52
CA GLU A 191 -113.06 43.84 -53.16
C GLU A 191 -113.26 43.69 -54.69
N ILE A 192 -112.37 42.96 -55.37
CA ILE A 192 -112.52 42.67 -56.81
C ILE A 192 -113.77 41.84 -57.08
N LEU A 193 -114.09 40.87 -56.22
CA LEU A 193 -115.32 40.07 -56.35
C LEU A 193 -116.58 40.93 -56.13
N ALA A 194 -116.53 41.89 -55.20
CA ALA A 194 -117.62 42.84 -54.99
C ALA A 194 -117.80 43.76 -56.21
N GLN A 195 -116.73 44.32 -56.76
CA GLN A 195 -116.78 45.12 -57.99
C GLN A 195 -117.32 44.31 -59.17
N ALA A 196 -116.90 43.05 -59.33
CA ALA A 196 -117.40 42.17 -60.38
C ALA A 196 -118.91 41.89 -60.23
N GLN A 197 -119.40 41.80 -59.00
CA GLN A 197 -120.83 41.64 -58.72
C GLN A 197 -121.61 42.92 -59.07
N GLU A 198 -121.09 44.11 -58.72
CA GLU A 198 -121.69 45.39 -59.12
C GLU A 198 -121.76 45.56 -60.65
N TYR A 199 -120.71 45.16 -61.38
CA TYR A 199 -120.72 45.17 -62.85
C TYR A 199 -121.75 44.21 -63.44
N LYS A 200 -121.96 43.05 -62.81
CA LYS A 200 -122.99 42.10 -63.23
C LYS A 200 -124.39 42.67 -63.01
N ASP A 201 -124.65 43.26 -61.84
CA ASP A 201 -125.93 43.88 -61.51
C ASP A 201 -126.21 45.10 -62.42
N PHE A 202 -125.17 45.84 -62.84
CA PHE A 202 -125.28 46.91 -63.83
C PHE A 202 -125.68 46.37 -65.22
N CYS A 203 -125.07 45.28 -65.68
CA CYS A 203 -125.44 44.63 -66.94
C CYS A 203 -126.88 44.09 -66.92
N ASP A 204 -127.29 43.47 -65.83
CA ASP A 204 -128.65 42.93 -65.67
C ASP A 204 -129.71 44.06 -65.70
N ASN A 205 -129.41 45.23 -65.12
CA ASN A 205 -130.25 46.43 -65.23
C ASN A 205 -130.27 47.03 -66.64
N ALA A 206 -129.15 47.02 -67.36
CA ALA A 206 -129.08 47.52 -68.73
C ALA A 206 -129.94 46.67 -69.70
N ASP A 207 -129.97 45.35 -69.51
CA ASP A 207 -130.80 44.43 -70.30
C ASP A 207 -132.31 44.60 -70.01
N GLN A 208 -132.67 45.00 -68.79
CA GLN A 208 -134.06 45.33 -68.44
C GLN A 208 -134.52 46.64 -69.09
N ILE A 209 -133.66 47.67 -69.12
CA ILE A 209 -133.94 48.96 -69.79
C ILE A 209 -134.09 48.77 -71.31
N LEU A 210 -133.30 47.88 -71.92
CA LEU A 210 -133.41 47.57 -73.36
C LEU A 210 -134.76 46.95 -73.73
N LYS A 211 -135.27 46.01 -72.92
CA LYS A 211 -136.60 45.41 -73.12
C LYS A 211 -137.73 46.43 -72.98
N GLU A 212 -137.66 47.31 -71.98
CA GLU A 212 -138.69 48.35 -71.77
C GLU A 212 -138.73 49.37 -72.92
N LYS A 213 -137.58 49.68 -73.54
CA LYS A 213 -137.50 50.61 -74.67
C LYS A 213 -137.96 50.01 -76.00
N GLU A 214 -137.78 48.71 -76.22
CA GLU A 214 -138.32 47.99 -77.40
C GLU A 214 -139.87 47.95 -77.40
N GLU A 215 -140.51 47.85 -76.23
CA GLU A 215 -141.97 47.89 -76.09
C GLU A 215 -142.56 49.30 -76.26
N GLU A 216 -141.77 50.36 -76.01
CA GLU A 216 -142.17 51.76 -76.20
C GLU A 216 -142.13 52.17 -77.69
N ILE A 217 -141.17 51.63 -78.46
CA ILE A 217 -141.04 51.88 -79.90
C ILE A 217 -142.22 51.28 -80.69
N ASN A 218 -142.62 50.04 -80.38
CA ASN A 218 -143.76 49.39 -81.04
C ASN A 218 -145.11 50.12 -80.80
N ARG A 219 -145.27 50.80 -79.67
CA ARG A 219 -146.48 51.61 -79.37
C ARG A 219 -146.52 52.94 -80.15
N LYS A 220 -145.36 53.55 -80.42
CA LYS A 220 -145.24 54.82 -81.14
C LYS A 220 -145.40 54.67 -82.66
N GLU A 221 -145.12 53.49 -83.22
CA GLU A 221 -145.33 53.21 -84.65
C GLU A 221 -146.81 53.02 -85.04
N GLU A 222 -147.69 52.62 -84.12
CA GLU A 222 -149.14 52.54 -84.35
C GLU A 222 -149.87 53.89 -84.28
N GLU A 223 -149.37 54.85 -83.48
CA GLU A 223 -149.91 56.21 -83.41
C GLU A 223 -149.62 57.03 -84.68
N LEU A 224 -148.54 56.71 -85.40
CA LEU A 224 -148.10 57.44 -86.60
C LEU A 224 -148.96 57.17 -87.85
N LYS A 225 -149.79 56.11 -87.85
CA LYS A 225 -150.73 55.80 -88.95
C LYS A 225 -152.07 56.54 -88.86
N LYS A 226 -152.43 57.11 -87.70
CA LYS A 226 -153.70 57.84 -87.48
C LYS A 226 -153.57 59.37 -87.62
N LEU A 227 -152.35 59.90 -87.71
CA LEU A 227 -152.10 61.36 -87.73
C LEU A 227 -151.99 61.96 -89.16
N THR A 228 -152.16 61.15 -90.20
CA THR A 228 -151.94 61.54 -91.61
C THR A 228 -153.23 62.01 -92.33
N GLU A 229 -154.41 61.90 -91.71
CA GLU A 229 -155.70 62.27 -92.34
C GLU A 229 -156.31 63.61 -91.88
N ASP A 230 -155.80 64.31 -90.85
CA ASP A 230 -156.53 65.43 -90.23
C ASP A 230 -155.77 66.77 -89.96
N PHE A 231 -154.61 67.06 -90.57
CA PHE A 231 -153.85 68.31 -90.28
C PHE A 231 -153.72 69.35 -91.41
N GLU A 232 -154.35 69.17 -92.58
CA GLU A 232 -154.35 70.16 -93.68
C GLU A 232 -155.45 71.25 -93.54
N LYS A 233 -156.14 71.36 -92.39
CA LYS A 233 -157.14 72.43 -92.13
C LYS A 233 -156.74 73.55 -91.17
N GLU A 234 -155.62 73.45 -90.44
CA GLU A 234 -155.24 74.50 -89.47
C GLU A 234 -153.88 75.15 -89.79
N LYS A 235 -153.85 75.73 -90.99
CA LYS A 235 -152.75 76.51 -91.58
C LYS A 235 -152.93 78.03 -91.40
N ALA A 236 -153.55 78.57 -90.34
CA ALA A 236 -153.83 80.02 -90.36
C ALA A 236 -154.00 80.78 -89.04
N ARG A 237 -153.30 80.44 -87.95
CA ARG A 237 -153.12 81.46 -86.91
C ARG A 237 -151.92 81.24 -85.99
N ILE A 238 -150.96 82.15 -86.13
CA ILE A 238 -149.99 82.57 -85.11
C ILE A 238 -148.68 81.80 -85.15
N ALA A 239 -147.99 81.99 -86.27
CA ALA A 239 -146.55 82.15 -86.31
C ALA A 239 -146.24 83.65 -86.46
N GLU A 240 -146.26 84.41 -85.36
CA GLU A 240 -145.56 85.71 -85.26
C GLU A 240 -145.52 86.22 -83.80
N GLU A 241 -144.88 85.48 -82.89
CA GLU A 241 -144.39 86.12 -81.65
C GLU A 241 -143.11 85.44 -81.12
N SER A 242 -142.24 85.08 -82.06
CA SER A 242 -140.86 84.66 -81.79
C SER A 242 -139.90 85.86 -81.80
N GLU A 243 -140.11 86.87 -80.95
CA GLU A 243 -139.03 87.79 -80.60
C GLU A 243 -139.27 88.58 -79.31
N LYS A 244 -139.23 87.87 -78.18
CA LYS A 244 -138.85 88.50 -76.90
C LYS A 244 -138.09 87.53 -76.00
N ILE A 245 -137.08 86.93 -76.60
CA ILE A 245 -135.88 86.48 -75.88
C ILE A 245 -135.08 87.74 -75.55
N SER A 246 -135.15 88.19 -74.30
CA SER A 246 -134.13 89.02 -73.65
C SER A 246 -134.48 89.12 -72.16
N MET A 247 -133.60 88.62 -71.30
CA MET A 247 -133.68 88.45 -69.84
C MET A 247 -134.23 87.09 -69.35
N GLU A 248 -133.58 85.96 -69.62
CA GLU A 248 -132.41 85.45 -68.88
C GLU A 248 -131.88 86.28 -67.69
N GLN A 249 -131.53 85.57 -66.60
CA GLN A 249 -130.79 86.02 -65.41
C GLN A 249 -131.62 86.49 -64.20
N ALA A 250 -132.35 85.57 -63.57
CA ALA A 250 -132.87 85.84 -62.21
C ALA A 250 -132.93 84.65 -61.23
N ASN A 251 -132.47 83.43 -61.53
CA ASN A 251 -132.65 82.33 -60.55
C ASN A 251 -131.56 81.24 -60.49
N GLU A 252 -130.28 81.63 -60.66
CA GLU A 252 -129.15 80.70 -60.46
C GLU A 252 -128.03 81.29 -59.57
N ALA A 253 -128.36 82.25 -58.71
CA ALA A 253 -127.41 82.88 -57.78
C ALA A 253 -127.48 82.33 -56.33
N LEU A 254 -128.33 81.34 -56.06
CA LEU A 254 -128.55 80.79 -54.71
C LEU A 254 -128.07 79.34 -54.51
N LYS A 255 -127.62 78.64 -55.57
CA LYS A 255 -127.02 77.29 -55.45
C LYS A 255 -125.48 77.27 -55.46
N LEU A 256 -124.85 78.37 -55.88
CA LEU A 256 -123.39 78.51 -55.96
C LEU A 256 -122.72 78.92 -54.63
N LYS A 257 -123.51 79.35 -53.64
CA LYS A 257 -122.98 79.70 -52.31
C LYS A 257 -122.79 78.47 -51.42
N ASP A 258 -123.75 77.55 -51.41
CA ASP A 258 -123.68 76.33 -50.59
C ASP A 258 -122.65 75.32 -51.14
N ALA A 259 -122.40 75.30 -52.45
CA ALA A 259 -121.34 74.50 -53.06
C ALA A 259 -119.93 75.05 -52.75
N ALA A 260 -119.75 76.38 -52.75
CA ALA A 260 -118.47 77.02 -52.44
C ALA A 260 -118.11 76.95 -50.94
N ASP A 261 -119.10 76.98 -50.04
CA ASP A 261 -118.88 76.81 -48.60
C ASP A 261 -118.59 75.34 -48.23
N ALA A 262 -119.17 74.36 -48.95
CA ALA A 262 -118.82 72.94 -48.81
C ALA A 262 -117.40 72.62 -49.33
N GLU A 263 -117.00 73.23 -50.46
CA GLU A 263 -115.67 73.05 -51.04
C GLU A 263 -114.57 73.71 -50.16
N ARG A 264 -114.86 74.88 -49.55
CA ARG A 264 -113.96 75.49 -48.55
C ARG A 264 -113.81 74.67 -47.28
N ALA A 265 -114.89 74.05 -46.79
CA ALA A 265 -114.84 73.16 -45.64
C ALA A 265 -114.04 71.88 -45.94
N ALA A 266 -114.17 71.33 -47.14
CA ALA A 266 -113.37 70.19 -47.60
C ALA A 266 -111.87 70.53 -47.74
N ILE A 267 -111.55 71.70 -48.30
CA ILE A 267 -110.16 72.18 -48.43
C ILE A 267 -109.53 72.43 -47.05
N GLU A 268 -110.25 73.02 -46.10
CA GLU A 268 -109.70 73.24 -44.74
C GLU A 268 -109.52 71.92 -43.97
N ALA A 269 -110.42 70.94 -44.17
CA ALA A 269 -110.28 69.60 -43.60
C ALA A 269 -109.09 68.84 -44.20
N GLU A 270 -108.86 68.95 -45.51
CA GLU A 270 -107.71 68.35 -46.18
C GLU A 270 -106.40 69.02 -45.78
N LYS A 271 -106.40 70.36 -45.61
CA LYS A 271 -105.26 71.10 -45.06
C LYS A 271 -104.92 70.67 -43.63
N GLN A 272 -105.91 70.51 -42.75
CA GLN A 272 -105.69 70.00 -41.40
C GLN A 272 -105.14 68.56 -41.39
N ARG A 273 -105.57 67.71 -42.34
CA ARG A 273 -105.02 66.36 -42.49
C ARG A 273 -103.56 66.38 -42.95
N ILE A 274 -103.22 67.25 -43.89
CA ILE A 274 -101.84 67.43 -44.38
C ILE A 274 -100.94 68.01 -43.29
N GLU A 275 -101.43 68.97 -42.49
CA GLU A 275 -100.69 69.51 -41.33
C GLU A 275 -100.42 68.43 -40.28
N ALA A 276 -101.41 67.58 -39.96
CA ALA A 276 -101.25 66.45 -39.04
C ALA A 276 -100.27 65.37 -39.58
N GLU A 277 -100.34 65.04 -40.87
CA GLU A 277 -99.39 64.13 -41.52
C GLU A 277 -97.96 64.69 -41.52
N LEU A 278 -97.80 66.00 -41.73
CA LEU A 278 -96.50 66.68 -41.65
C LEU A 278 -95.93 66.70 -40.22
N GLU A 279 -96.77 66.96 -39.22
CA GLU A 279 -96.35 66.90 -37.81
C GLU A 279 -95.93 65.49 -37.40
N GLU A 280 -96.69 64.46 -37.79
CA GLU A 280 -96.33 63.07 -37.48
C GLU A 280 -95.04 62.65 -38.22
N ARG A 281 -94.88 63.04 -39.48
CA ARG A 281 -93.65 62.76 -40.24
C ARG A 281 -92.43 63.50 -39.66
N ASN A 282 -92.60 64.73 -39.20
CA ASN A 282 -91.54 65.47 -38.50
C ASN A 282 -91.20 64.81 -37.16
N ARG A 283 -92.19 64.27 -36.44
CA ARG A 283 -91.97 63.55 -35.19
C ARG A 283 -91.22 62.24 -35.41
N GLN A 284 -91.55 61.50 -36.46
CA GLN A 284 -90.85 60.27 -36.86
C GLN A 284 -89.41 60.57 -37.31
N ALA A 285 -89.22 61.58 -38.15
CA ALA A 285 -87.88 62.02 -38.58
C ALA A 285 -87.02 62.47 -37.40
N GLN A 286 -87.60 63.17 -36.42
CA GLN A 286 -86.88 63.57 -35.20
C GLN A 286 -86.49 62.36 -34.35
N ALA A 287 -87.37 61.36 -34.20
CA ALA A 287 -87.09 60.13 -33.48
C ALA A 287 -85.96 59.31 -34.16
N GLU A 288 -85.98 59.18 -35.49
CA GLU A 288 -84.91 58.52 -36.25
C GLU A 288 -83.57 59.25 -36.09
N LEU A 289 -83.59 60.59 -36.05
CA LEU A 289 -82.39 61.40 -35.87
C LEU A 289 -81.81 61.24 -34.46
N ASP A 290 -82.67 61.17 -33.45
CA ASP A 290 -82.27 60.92 -32.06
C ASP A 290 -81.68 59.50 -31.90
N ASP A 291 -82.29 58.47 -32.52
CA ASP A 291 -81.75 57.10 -32.54
C ASP A 291 -80.39 57.01 -33.25
N LEU A 292 -80.23 57.69 -34.39
CA LEU A 292 -78.94 57.77 -35.09
C LEU A 292 -77.87 58.47 -34.25
N VAL A 293 -78.23 59.49 -33.47
CA VAL A 293 -77.30 60.17 -32.55
C VAL A 293 -76.90 59.25 -31.39
N VAL A 294 -77.82 58.43 -30.89
CA VAL A 294 -77.52 57.41 -29.86
C VAL A 294 -76.57 56.35 -30.42
N GLN A 295 -76.87 55.79 -31.59
CA GLN A 295 -75.99 54.82 -32.26
C GLN A 295 -74.60 55.41 -32.56
N ALA A 296 -74.54 56.66 -33.03
CA ALA A 296 -73.27 57.33 -33.29
C ALA A 296 -72.43 57.50 -32.01
N LYS A 297 -73.05 57.85 -30.88
CA LYS A 297 -72.36 57.93 -29.58
C LYS A 297 -71.85 56.57 -29.11
N GLU A 298 -72.63 55.51 -29.33
CA GLU A 298 -72.24 54.16 -28.96
C GLU A 298 -71.05 53.66 -29.80
N VAL A 299 -71.06 53.91 -31.11
CA VAL A 299 -69.93 53.59 -32.00
C VAL A 299 -68.67 54.39 -31.61
N ILE A 300 -68.81 55.66 -31.23
CA ILE A 300 -67.67 56.46 -30.71
C ILE A 300 -67.12 55.84 -29.42
N SER A 301 -68.00 55.45 -28.48
CA SER A 301 -67.59 54.80 -27.22
C SER A 301 -66.85 53.48 -27.48
N GLN A 302 -67.38 52.63 -28.36
CA GLN A 302 -66.73 51.37 -28.76
C GLN A 302 -65.37 51.63 -29.43
N GLY A 303 -65.26 52.69 -30.23
CA GLY A 303 -64.00 53.12 -30.84
C GLY A 303 -62.96 53.57 -29.82
N GLU A 304 -63.37 54.29 -28.77
CA GLU A 304 -62.49 54.70 -27.67
C GLU A 304 -62.03 53.50 -26.82
N GLU A 305 -62.92 52.55 -26.52
CA GLU A 305 -62.58 51.31 -25.83
C GLU A 305 -61.62 50.44 -26.65
N ALA A 306 -61.86 50.29 -27.95
CA ALA A 306 -60.96 49.55 -28.84
C ALA A 306 -59.57 50.21 -28.92
N LYS A 307 -59.52 51.54 -28.90
CA LYS A 307 -58.26 52.30 -28.85
C LYS A 307 -57.53 52.07 -27.52
N ALA A 308 -58.23 52.10 -26.39
CA ALA A 308 -57.66 51.82 -25.09
C ALA A 308 -57.08 50.40 -25.01
N ARG A 309 -57.83 49.38 -25.45
CA ARG A 309 -57.34 47.99 -25.53
C ARG A 309 -56.12 47.83 -26.43
N ARG A 310 -56.11 48.52 -27.57
CA ARG A 310 -54.94 48.53 -28.45
C ARG A 310 -53.73 49.15 -27.77
N ASP A 311 -53.90 50.27 -27.06
CA ASP A 311 -52.81 50.94 -26.36
C ASP A 311 -52.27 50.07 -25.20
N GLU A 312 -53.13 49.32 -24.50
CA GLU A 312 -52.72 48.30 -23.51
C GLU A 312 -51.92 47.15 -24.14
N LEU A 313 -52.40 46.59 -25.25
CA LEU A 313 -51.70 45.52 -25.98
C LEU A 313 -50.33 45.98 -26.51
N VAL A 314 -50.21 47.26 -26.91
CA VAL A 314 -48.92 47.83 -27.32
C VAL A 314 -47.95 47.90 -26.14
N GLN A 315 -48.42 48.32 -24.95
CA GLN A 315 -47.58 48.32 -23.74
C GLN A 315 -47.15 46.91 -23.34
N GLU A 316 -48.04 45.93 -23.42
CA GLU A 316 -47.73 44.53 -23.14
C GLU A 316 -46.67 44.00 -24.12
N LEU A 317 -46.82 44.30 -25.42
CA LEU A 317 -45.83 43.96 -26.45
C LEU A 317 -44.46 44.60 -26.19
N GLU A 318 -44.42 45.87 -25.80
CA GLU A 318 -43.16 46.54 -25.44
C GLU A 318 -42.50 45.88 -24.23
N SER A 319 -43.28 45.47 -23.24
CA SER A 319 -42.77 44.76 -22.05
C SER A 319 -42.19 43.39 -22.40
N LEU A 320 -42.86 42.62 -23.25
CA LEU A 320 -42.42 41.30 -23.70
C LEU A 320 -41.17 41.39 -24.58
N VAL A 321 -41.04 42.46 -25.39
CA VAL A 321 -39.83 42.72 -26.17
C VAL A 321 -38.66 43.02 -25.23
N ALA A 322 -38.85 43.83 -24.21
CA ALA A 322 -37.81 44.12 -23.22
C ALA A 322 -37.37 42.86 -22.44
N GLU A 323 -38.33 42.01 -22.05
CA GLU A 323 -38.04 40.74 -21.38
C GLU A 323 -37.27 39.78 -22.30
N ARG A 324 -37.64 39.70 -23.58
CA ARG A 324 -36.92 38.89 -24.57
C ARG A 324 -35.47 39.37 -24.77
N GLU A 325 -35.24 40.69 -24.79
CA GLU A 325 -33.89 41.24 -24.87
C GLU A 325 -33.06 40.94 -23.62
N ALA A 326 -33.67 40.94 -22.43
CA ALA A 326 -33.00 40.57 -21.19
C ALA A 326 -32.59 39.08 -21.21
N VAL A 327 -33.50 38.19 -21.62
CA VAL A 327 -33.22 36.75 -21.78
C VAL A 327 -32.13 36.49 -22.82
N ALA A 328 -32.13 37.26 -23.93
CA ALA A 328 -31.07 37.14 -24.94
C ALA A 328 -29.68 37.47 -24.37
N LYS A 329 -29.56 38.55 -23.58
CA LYS A 329 -28.30 38.92 -22.92
C LYS A 329 -27.87 37.89 -21.87
N GLU A 330 -28.81 37.35 -21.11
CA GLU A 330 -28.53 36.29 -20.14
C GLU A 330 -28.03 35.01 -20.84
N THR A 331 -28.64 34.66 -21.98
CA THR A 331 -28.23 33.54 -22.81
C THR A 331 -26.80 33.73 -23.34
N GLU A 332 -26.46 34.92 -23.84
CA GLU A 332 -25.09 35.25 -24.27
C GLU A 332 -24.08 35.12 -23.12
N ALA A 333 -24.43 35.58 -21.92
CA ALA A 333 -23.60 35.45 -20.73
C ALA A 333 -23.36 33.98 -20.34
N ILE A 334 -24.40 33.14 -20.39
CA ILE A 334 -24.30 31.70 -20.12
C ILE A 334 -23.42 31.01 -21.17
N VAL A 335 -23.56 31.37 -22.44
CA VAL A 335 -22.71 30.84 -23.53
C VAL A 335 -21.24 31.20 -23.29
N ALA A 336 -20.94 32.46 -22.91
CA ALA A 336 -19.58 32.87 -22.59
C ALA A 336 -19.01 32.12 -21.37
N GLN A 337 -19.82 31.90 -20.33
CA GLN A 337 -19.41 31.10 -19.17
C GLN A 337 -19.13 29.64 -19.55
N LYS A 338 -19.94 29.05 -20.44
CA LYS A 338 -19.72 27.70 -20.95
C LYS A 338 -18.39 27.59 -21.70
N GLU A 339 -18.08 28.55 -22.57
CA GLU A 339 -16.80 28.58 -23.30
C GLU A 339 -15.59 28.69 -22.36
N ASP A 340 -15.68 29.49 -21.30
CA ASP A 340 -14.62 29.60 -20.29
C ASP A 340 -14.44 28.28 -19.49
N ALA A 341 -15.55 27.64 -19.14
CA ALA A 341 -15.53 26.32 -18.49
C ALA A 341 -14.90 25.25 -19.39
N GLU A 342 -15.22 25.23 -20.70
CA GLU A 342 -14.62 24.31 -21.67
C GLU A 342 -13.10 24.52 -21.82
N LYS A 343 -12.62 25.77 -21.75
CA LYS A 343 -11.17 26.05 -21.75
C LYS A 343 -10.49 25.50 -20.50
N LYS A 344 -11.08 25.72 -19.32
CA LYS A 344 -10.54 25.19 -18.04
C LYS A 344 -10.51 23.67 -18.03
N ILE A 345 -11.53 23.00 -18.58
CA ILE A 345 -11.55 21.54 -18.70
C ILE A 345 -10.36 21.07 -19.54
N LYS A 346 -10.09 21.68 -20.70
CA LYS A 346 -8.94 21.32 -21.54
C LYS A 346 -7.60 21.57 -20.85
N GLU A 347 -7.47 22.65 -20.07
CA GLU A 347 -6.28 22.88 -19.25
C GLU A 347 -6.08 21.79 -18.20
N TYR A 348 -7.14 21.39 -17.49
CA TYR A 348 -7.06 20.31 -16.51
C TYR A 348 -6.77 18.94 -17.14
N GLU A 349 -7.31 18.66 -18.32
CA GLU A 349 -6.97 17.45 -19.09
C GLU A 349 -5.48 17.42 -19.44
N SER A 350 -4.93 18.53 -19.95
CA SER A 350 -3.50 18.64 -20.25
C SER A 350 -2.62 18.49 -19.01
N GLN A 351 -3.03 19.08 -17.87
CA GLN A 351 -2.31 18.90 -16.60
C GLN A 351 -2.37 17.45 -16.12
N GLY A 352 -3.53 16.80 -16.26
CA GLY A 352 -3.70 15.39 -15.94
C GLY A 352 -2.78 14.48 -16.76
N GLU A 353 -2.65 14.73 -18.07
CA GLU A 353 -1.71 14.00 -18.93
C GLU A 353 -0.24 14.22 -18.52
N GLU A 354 0.12 15.44 -18.10
CA GLU A 354 1.47 15.75 -17.64
C GLU A 354 1.79 15.04 -16.31
N TRP A 355 0.87 15.04 -15.36
CA TRP A 355 1.02 14.29 -14.11
C TRP A 355 1.08 12.78 -14.34
N ALA A 356 0.31 12.24 -15.28
CA ALA A 356 0.39 10.82 -15.65
C ALA A 356 1.79 10.45 -16.16
N LYS A 357 2.39 11.29 -17.03
CA LYS A 357 3.78 11.09 -17.50
C LYS A 357 4.80 11.19 -16.36
N GLN A 358 4.61 12.13 -15.44
CA GLN A 358 5.48 12.25 -14.27
C GLN A 358 5.41 11.02 -13.37
N LEU A 359 4.20 10.47 -13.16
CA LEU A 359 4.00 9.24 -12.40
C LEU A 359 4.66 8.03 -13.06
N GLU A 360 4.53 7.88 -14.38
CA GLU A 360 5.24 6.82 -15.12
C GLU A 360 6.77 6.97 -14.97
N GLY A 361 7.29 8.20 -15.04
CA GLY A 361 8.72 8.47 -14.82
C GLY A 361 9.19 8.07 -13.42
N ILE A 362 8.44 8.47 -12.38
CA ILE A 362 8.73 8.11 -10.98
C ILE A 362 8.66 6.60 -10.77
N GLN A 363 7.68 5.92 -11.37
CA GLN A 363 7.55 4.47 -11.27
C GLN A 363 8.73 3.75 -11.92
N ALA A 364 9.17 4.19 -13.11
CA ALA A 364 10.35 3.66 -13.76
C ALA A 364 11.63 3.87 -12.93
N ASP A 365 11.76 5.03 -12.28
CA ASP A 365 12.91 5.31 -11.40
C ASP A 365 12.85 4.50 -10.10
N TYR A 366 11.66 4.25 -9.56
CA TYR A 366 11.47 3.35 -8.43
C TYR A 366 11.88 1.90 -8.76
N GLU A 367 11.50 1.39 -9.93
CA GLU A 367 11.91 0.06 -10.39
C GLU A 367 13.44 -0.04 -10.56
N LYS A 368 14.08 0.98 -11.13
CA LYS A 368 15.55 1.06 -11.19
C LYS A 368 16.17 1.06 -9.79
N ALA A 369 15.63 1.83 -8.86
CA ALA A 369 16.13 1.87 -7.49
C ALA A 369 16.00 0.50 -6.80
N GLN A 370 14.89 -0.21 -7.01
CA GLN A 370 14.74 -1.59 -6.51
C GLN A 370 15.76 -2.55 -7.11
N ALA A 371 16.03 -2.47 -8.42
CA ALA A 371 17.04 -3.28 -9.08
C ALA A 371 18.44 -3.01 -8.49
N VAL A 372 18.81 -1.75 -8.30
CA VAL A 372 20.09 -1.37 -7.67
C VAL A 372 20.21 -1.90 -6.24
N ILE A 373 19.12 -1.83 -5.45
CA ILE A 373 19.11 -2.39 -4.08
C ILE A 373 19.29 -3.91 -4.11
N ALA A 374 18.64 -4.61 -5.06
CA ALA A 374 18.79 -6.05 -5.22
C ALA A 374 20.22 -6.44 -5.62
N ASP A 375 20.81 -5.73 -6.58
CA ASP A 375 22.19 -5.93 -7.00
C ASP A 375 23.17 -5.65 -5.87
N SER A 376 22.96 -4.58 -5.10
CA SER A 376 23.78 -4.26 -3.93
C SER A 376 23.71 -5.37 -2.87
N LYS A 377 22.53 -5.92 -2.58
CA LYS A 377 22.39 -7.05 -1.65
C LYS A 377 23.12 -8.29 -2.14
N ASN A 378 23.02 -8.61 -3.43
CA ASN A 378 23.75 -9.74 -4.02
C ASN A 378 25.27 -9.53 -3.94
N ALA A 379 25.75 -8.32 -4.22
CA ALA A 379 27.16 -7.98 -4.09
C ALA A 379 27.67 -8.13 -2.65
N THR A 380 26.87 -7.71 -1.65
CA THR A 380 27.22 -7.90 -0.23
C THR A 380 27.32 -9.38 0.13
N VAL A 381 26.36 -10.21 -0.30
CA VAL A 381 26.39 -11.67 -0.06
C VAL A 381 27.60 -12.32 -0.72
N GLN A 382 27.95 -11.92 -1.95
CA GLN A 382 29.15 -12.40 -2.63
C GLN A 382 30.43 -11.98 -1.90
N ALA A 383 30.52 -10.72 -1.47
CA ALA A 383 31.65 -10.22 -0.70
C ALA A 383 31.80 -10.94 0.65
N GLU A 384 30.69 -11.22 1.35
CA GLU A 384 30.70 -12.03 2.58
C GLU A 384 31.18 -13.46 2.32
N ALA A 385 30.71 -14.10 1.25
CA ALA A 385 31.14 -15.44 0.89
C ALA A 385 32.64 -15.49 0.53
N GLU A 386 33.13 -14.51 -0.24
CA GLU A 386 34.55 -14.37 -0.55
C GLU A 386 35.39 -14.12 0.72
N ALA A 387 34.93 -13.24 1.61
CA ALA A 387 35.59 -12.99 2.89
C ALA A 387 35.66 -14.25 3.76
N GLN A 388 34.57 -15.02 3.85
CA GLN A 388 34.56 -16.30 4.56
C GLN A 388 35.52 -17.31 3.93
N GLN A 389 35.62 -17.34 2.60
CA GLN A 389 36.57 -18.21 1.90
C GLN A 389 38.03 -17.81 2.18
N ILE A 390 38.32 -16.51 2.22
CA ILE A 390 39.65 -15.99 2.59
C ILE A 390 39.99 -16.38 4.03
N ILE A 391 39.07 -16.18 4.98
CA ILE A 391 39.26 -16.55 6.39
C ILE A 391 39.50 -18.05 6.50
N LEU A 392 38.68 -18.89 5.87
CA LEU A 392 38.84 -20.34 5.88
C LEU A 392 40.20 -20.77 5.29
N ASN A 393 40.65 -20.14 4.21
CA ASN A 393 41.95 -20.43 3.62
C ASN A 393 43.10 -20.00 4.54
N ALA A 394 42.99 -18.85 5.21
CA ALA A 394 43.96 -18.39 6.20
C ALA A 394 44.00 -19.34 7.42
N GLU A 395 42.84 -19.81 7.89
CA GLU A 395 42.75 -20.81 8.96
C GLU A 395 43.42 -22.13 8.55
N LYS A 396 43.15 -22.63 7.33
CA LYS A 396 43.83 -23.82 6.79
C LYS A 396 45.35 -23.65 6.73
N GLN A 397 45.83 -22.51 6.25
CA GLN A 397 47.26 -22.21 6.23
C GLN A 397 47.84 -22.13 7.64
N SER A 398 47.13 -21.51 8.60
CA SER A 398 47.56 -21.45 9.99
C SER A 398 47.62 -22.84 10.64
N VAL A 399 46.65 -23.71 10.36
CA VAL A 399 46.66 -25.11 10.86
C VAL A 399 47.84 -25.86 10.25
N PHE A 400 48.04 -25.74 8.94
CA PHE A 400 49.19 -26.34 8.27
C PHE A 400 50.53 -25.86 8.84
N LEU A 401 50.70 -24.56 9.06
CA LEU A 401 51.91 -24.00 9.68
C LEU A 401 52.11 -24.50 11.11
N LYS A 402 51.03 -24.68 11.89
CA LYS A 402 51.10 -25.30 13.22
C LYS A 402 51.53 -26.77 13.13
N GLU A 403 50.98 -27.54 12.19
CA GLU A 403 51.39 -28.93 11.97
C GLU A 403 52.86 -29.04 11.54
N VAL A 404 53.32 -28.16 10.65
CA VAL A 404 54.74 -28.10 10.25
C VAL A 404 55.61 -27.74 11.45
N ALA A 405 55.23 -26.74 12.25
CA ALA A 405 55.99 -26.35 13.44
C ALA A 405 56.03 -27.48 14.50
N LEU A 406 54.94 -28.21 14.69
CA LEU A 406 54.90 -29.39 15.55
C LEU A 406 55.80 -30.50 15.01
N SER A 407 55.74 -30.79 13.70
CA SER A 407 56.60 -31.78 13.05
C SER A 407 58.09 -31.39 13.13
N GLU A 408 58.42 -30.12 12.98
CA GLU A 408 59.80 -29.62 13.15
C GLU A 408 60.25 -29.70 14.62
N SER A 409 59.36 -29.42 15.57
CA SER A 409 59.61 -29.61 16.99
C SER A 409 59.86 -31.08 17.33
N GLU A 410 59.05 -32.00 16.80
CA GLU A 410 59.22 -33.45 16.94
C GLU A 410 60.52 -33.93 16.30
N LYS A 411 60.87 -33.43 15.11
CA LYS A 411 62.19 -33.68 14.49
C LYS A 411 63.31 -33.16 15.38
N GLY A 412 63.18 -31.98 15.97
CA GLY A 412 64.16 -31.43 16.90
C GLY A 412 64.33 -32.28 18.16
N GLN A 413 63.24 -32.83 18.70
CA GLN A 413 63.27 -33.79 19.81
C GLN A 413 63.95 -35.10 19.41
N MET A 414 63.61 -35.66 18.24
CA MET A 414 64.25 -36.87 17.72
C MET A 414 65.74 -36.67 17.48
N VAL A 415 66.17 -35.50 16.97
CA VAL A 415 67.60 -35.19 16.81
C VAL A 415 68.31 -35.15 18.16
N LYS A 416 67.71 -34.55 19.19
CA LYS A 416 68.27 -34.58 20.55
C LYS A 416 68.37 -36.00 21.11
N GLU A 417 67.33 -36.82 20.93
CA GLU A 417 67.38 -38.23 21.34
C GLU A 417 68.46 -39.02 20.58
N ILE A 418 68.66 -38.73 19.30
CA ILE A 418 69.73 -39.34 18.49
C ILE A 418 71.10 -38.88 19.02
N GLU A 419 71.29 -37.60 19.34
CA GLU A 419 72.52 -37.09 19.93
C GLU A 419 72.82 -37.72 21.30
N GLU A 420 71.81 -37.87 22.15
CA GLU A 420 71.94 -38.55 23.45
C GLU A 420 72.30 -40.03 23.28
N LYS A 421 71.62 -40.74 22.37
CA LYS A 421 71.96 -42.14 22.04
C LYS A 421 73.37 -42.27 21.46
N ASN A 422 73.81 -41.33 20.63
CA ASN A 422 75.17 -41.32 20.08
C ASN A 422 76.21 -41.10 21.17
N LYS A 423 75.99 -40.19 22.13
CA LYS A 423 76.87 -40.05 23.30
C LYS A 423 76.92 -41.34 24.11
N LEU A 424 75.77 -41.98 24.33
CA LEU A 424 75.72 -43.26 25.03
C LEU A 424 76.49 -44.36 24.27
N ILE A 425 76.40 -44.37 22.93
CA ILE A 425 77.20 -45.28 22.08
C ILE A 425 78.69 -44.98 22.26
N GLU A 426 79.13 -43.72 22.20
CA GLU A 426 80.54 -43.34 22.40
C GLU A 426 81.06 -43.77 23.79
N GLU A 427 80.26 -43.59 24.84
CA GLU A 427 80.57 -44.07 26.19
C GLU A 427 80.69 -45.60 26.25
N LYS A 428 79.78 -46.32 25.58
CA LYS A 428 79.80 -47.78 25.50
C LYS A 428 80.99 -48.29 24.68
N GLU A 429 81.34 -47.62 23.59
CA GLU A 429 82.54 -47.94 22.81
C GLU A 429 83.82 -47.70 23.61
N ALA A 430 83.89 -46.64 24.42
CA ALA A 430 84.99 -46.43 25.35
C ALA A 430 85.09 -47.55 26.39
N GLN A 431 83.97 -47.97 26.98
CA GLN A 431 83.91 -49.13 27.89
C GLN A 431 84.35 -50.42 27.20
N ILE A 432 83.92 -50.67 25.95
CA ILE A 432 84.33 -51.85 25.19
C ILE A 432 85.84 -51.82 24.92
N LYS A 433 86.43 -50.66 24.58
CA LYS A 433 87.88 -50.54 24.40
C LYS A 433 88.64 -50.85 25.69
N GLU A 434 88.17 -50.34 26.83
CA GLU A 434 88.76 -50.64 28.13
C GLU A 434 88.70 -52.13 28.45
N ILE A 435 87.53 -52.76 28.28
CA ILE A 435 87.36 -54.21 28.47
C ILE A 435 88.25 -55.00 27.52
N THR A 436 88.41 -54.54 26.27
CA THR A 436 89.27 -55.19 25.28
C THR A 436 90.74 -55.12 25.70
N MET A 437 91.21 -53.97 26.18
CA MET A 437 92.55 -53.83 26.74
C MET A 437 92.77 -54.73 27.96
N GLN A 438 91.79 -54.79 28.87
CA GLN A 438 91.84 -55.71 30.01
C GLN A 438 91.89 -57.17 29.56
N LYS A 439 91.13 -57.53 28.52
CA LYS A 439 91.15 -58.87 27.94
C LYS A 439 92.51 -59.19 27.32
N GLU A 440 93.11 -58.29 26.56
CA GLU A 440 94.46 -58.48 26.00
C GLU A 440 95.52 -58.61 27.10
N GLU A 441 95.39 -57.88 28.20
CA GLU A 441 96.28 -58.01 29.36
C GLU A 441 96.11 -59.37 30.06
N LEU A 442 94.87 -59.83 30.19
CA LEU A 442 94.57 -61.17 30.72
C LEU A 442 95.07 -62.28 29.79
N GLU A 443 94.93 -62.12 28.47
CA GLU A 443 95.49 -63.05 27.48
C GLU A 443 97.02 -63.11 27.57
N LYS A 444 97.71 -61.98 27.75
CA LYS A 444 99.15 -61.97 28.03
C LYS A 444 99.49 -62.75 29.30
N LYS A 445 98.76 -62.52 30.40
CA LYS A 445 98.95 -63.27 31.65
C LYS A 445 98.70 -64.77 31.47
N LEU A 446 97.69 -65.15 30.69
CA LEU A 446 97.43 -66.54 30.35
C LEU A 446 98.59 -67.14 29.55
N THR A 447 99.12 -66.44 28.55
CA THR A 447 100.29 -66.95 27.80
C THR A 447 101.56 -67.05 28.64
N GLU A 448 101.74 -66.19 29.65
CA GLU A 448 102.83 -66.31 30.63
C GLU A 448 102.62 -67.52 31.57
N LEU A 449 101.38 -67.75 32.01
CA LEU A 449 101.01 -68.93 32.77
C LEU A 449 101.21 -70.21 31.95
N ASP A 450 100.80 -70.24 30.68
CA ASP A 450 101.01 -71.38 29.78
C ASP A 450 102.50 -71.65 29.56
N LYS A 451 103.34 -70.61 29.43
CA LYS A 451 104.81 -70.79 29.42
C LYS A 451 105.33 -71.36 30.74
N SER A 452 104.81 -70.90 31.87
CA SER A 452 105.17 -71.40 33.20
C SER A 452 104.78 -72.87 33.37
N ILE A 453 103.62 -73.26 32.86
CA ILE A 453 103.14 -74.64 32.82
C ILE A 453 104.03 -75.49 31.90
N ALA A 454 104.35 -75.01 30.69
CA ALA A 454 105.25 -75.71 29.78
C ALA A 454 106.65 -75.93 30.39
N ASP A 455 107.18 -74.95 31.13
CA ASP A 455 108.43 -75.09 31.88
C ASP A 455 108.32 -76.10 33.05
N LEU A 456 107.18 -76.16 33.72
CA LEU A 456 106.89 -77.18 34.74
C LEU A 456 106.75 -78.59 34.13
N GLU A 457 106.06 -78.73 32.99
CA GLU A 457 105.95 -79.99 32.26
C GLU A 457 107.29 -80.47 31.73
N LYS A 458 108.16 -79.55 31.29
CA LYS A 458 109.55 -79.84 30.92
C LYS A 458 110.37 -80.32 32.12
N LYS A 459 110.22 -79.67 33.28
CA LYS A 459 110.84 -80.13 34.55
C LYS A 459 110.32 -81.50 34.99
N ILE A 460 109.07 -81.84 34.70
CA ILE A 460 108.48 -83.16 35.00
C ILE A 460 108.99 -84.23 34.02
N ARG A 461 109.26 -83.90 32.75
CA ARG A 461 109.85 -84.86 31.78
C ARG A 461 111.35 -85.11 31.96
N GLU A 462 112.09 -84.16 32.53
CA GLU A 462 113.56 -84.27 32.68
C GLU A 462 114.01 -84.74 34.08
N GLY A 463 113.08 -85.07 34.99
CA GLY A 463 113.36 -85.34 36.41
C GLY A 463 112.85 -86.67 36.98
N ALA A 464 112.80 -87.76 36.20
CA ALA A 464 112.41 -89.07 36.70
C ALA A 464 113.64 -89.94 37.07
N ALA A 465 114.02 -89.95 38.35
CA ALA A 465 114.83 -91.03 38.91
C ALA A 465 114.50 -91.29 40.38
N THR A 466 113.98 -92.49 40.61
CA THR A 466 113.98 -93.29 41.85
C THR A 466 112.89 -93.08 42.91
N SER A 467 112.28 -94.24 43.22
CA SER A 467 111.47 -94.59 44.40
C SER A 467 109.98 -94.23 44.31
N SER A 468 108.98 -95.08 44.58
CA SER A 468 108.73 -96.53 44.67
C SER A 468 107.36 -96.70 45.35
N VAL A 469 106.63 -97.80 45.08
CA VAL A 469 105.54 -98.38 45.90
C VAL A 469 104.17 -97.67 45.77
N ALA A 470 103.22 -98.18 44.96
CA ALA A 470 102.30 -99.31 45.20
C ALA A 470 101.22 -99.03 46.27
N ASP A 471 99.95 -98.97 45.87
CA ASP A 471 98.82 -99.66 46.55
C ASP A 471 97.56 -99.61 45.67
N ALA A 472 97.08 -100.78 45.25
CA ALA A 472 96.01 -100.98 44.28
C ALA A 472 94.95 -101.94 44.84
N GLY A 473 93.71 -101.46 44.96
CA GLY A 473 92.51 -102.22 45.32
C GLY A 473 91.29 -101.31 45.55
N PRO A 474 90.04 -101.78 45.44
CA PRO A 474 88.85 -100.98 45.74
C PRO A 474 88.84 -100.57 47.22
N LYS A 475 88.77 -99.26 47.49
CA LYS A 475 88.75 -98.68 48.84
C LYS A 475 87.33 -98.35 49.27
N GLU A 476 86.99 -98.61 50.53
CA GLU A 476 85.80 -98.05 51.17
C GLU A 476 86.17 -96.73 51.84
N TYR A 477 85.28 -95.74 51.74
CA TYR A 477 85.45 -94.44 52.38
C TYR A 477 84.39 -94.24 53.48
N SER A 478 84.81 -93.68 54.61
CA SER A 478 83.93 -93.26 55.70
C SER A 478 84.22 -91.80 56.00
N VAL A 479 83.16 -90.98 56.06
CA VAL A 479 83.25 -89.56 56.40
C VAL A 479 82.78 -89.37 57.83
N GLU A 480 83.57 -88.68 58.64
CA GLU A 480 83.20 -88.28 59.99
C GLU A 480 83.28 -86.75 60.06
N VAL A 481 82.20 -86.12 60.51
CA VAL A 481 82.09 -84.67 60.58
C VAL A 481 82.21 -84.27 62.03
N VAL A 482 83.20 -83.43 62.32
CA VAL A 482 83.41 -82.83 63.64
C VAL A 482 83.03 -81.35 63.55
N PRO A 483 81.93 -80.92 64.20
CA PRO A 483 81.58 -79.50 64.22
C PRO A 483 82.67 -78.70 64.97
N HIS A 484 82.86 -77.44 64.61
CA HIS A 484 83.69 -76.54 65.42
C HIS A 484 83.06 -76.37 66.82
N LYS A 485 83.89 -75.99 67.81
CA LYS A 485 83.39 -75.57 69.12
C LYS A 485 82.53 -74.31 68.92
N GLY A 486 81.60 -74.03 69.84
CA GLY A 486 80.67 -72.90 69.72
C GLY A 486 81.33 -71.50 69.64
N ASN A 487 82.64 -71.41 69.86
CA ASN A 487 83.47 -70.21 69.65
C ASN A 487 84.07 -70.11 68.23
N GLY A 488 83.75 -71.05 67.32
CA GLY A 488 84.28 -71.09 65.96
C GLY A 488 85.72 -71.63 65.85
N GLU A 489 86.28 -72.21 66.91
CA GLU A 489 87.57 -72.91 66.86
C GLU A 489 87.39 -74.38 66.50
N VAL A 490 88.38 -74.94 65.80
CA VAL A 490 88.41 -76.36 65.43
C VAL A 490 88.38 -77.22 66.71
N ASP A 491 87.41 -78.14 66.81
CA ASP A 491 87.32 -79.08 67.94
C ASP A 491 88.42 -80.15 67.86
N SER A 492 89.62 -79.80 68.30
CA SER A 492 90.78 -80.70 68.34
C SER A 492 90.53 -81.96 69.15
N ASP A 493 89.73 -81.87 70.22
CA ASP A 493 89.38 -83.02 71.07
C ASP A 493 88.39 -83.94 70.34
N GLY A 494 87.42 -83.37 69.62
CA GLY A 494 86.50 -84.09 68.75
C GLY A 494 87.21 -84.80 67.60
N ILE A 495 88.17 -84.14 66.95
CA ILE A 495 89.01 -84.72 65.89
C ILE A 495 89.85 -85.87 66.47
N ALA A 496 90.51 -85.68 67.62
CA ALA A 496 91.31 -86.72 68.25
C ALA A 496 90.47 -87.96 68.58
N LYS A 497 89.24 -87.78 69.11
CA LYS A 497 88.30 -88.88 69.36
C LYS A 497 87.89 -89.61 68.07
N ALA A 498 87.56 -88.88 67.01
CA ALA A 498 87.20 -89.46 65.71
C ALA A 498 88.37 -90.26 65.11
N LEU A 499 89.58 -89.69 65.11
CA LEU A 499 90.80 -90.36 64.65
C LEU A 499 91.09 -91.64 65.46
N GLN A 500 91.00 -91.57 66.80
CA GLN A 500 91.29 -92.70 67.67
C GLN A 500 90.26 -93.82 67.48
N LYS A 501 88.97 -93.49 67.40
CA LYS A 501 87.89 -94.43 67.11
C LYS A 501 88.08 -95.12 65.76
N LYS A 502 88.32 -94.34 64.69
CA LYS A 502 88.48 -94.87 63.33
C LYS A 502 89.77 -95.67 63.16
N SER A 503 90.87 -95.25 63.80
CA SER A 503 92.10 -96.05 63.83
C SER A 503 91.89 -97.40 64.53
N GLY A 504 91.09 -97.45 65.61
CA GLY A 504 90.76 -98.68 66.33
C GLY A 504 89.91 -99.64 65.47
N GLU A 505 89.09 -99.10 64.58
CA GLU A 505 88.30 -99.85 63.59
C GLU A 505 89.11 -100.24 62.33
N GLY A 506 90.40 -99.90 62.25
CA GLY A 506 91.29 -100.22 61.13
C GLY A 506 91.15 -99.30 59.92
N TRP A 507 90.57 -98.11 60.08
CA TRP A 507 90.52 -97.09 59.02
C TRP A 507 91.78 -96.22 59.03
N LYS A 508 92.25 -95.83 57.84
CA LYS A 508 93.35 -94.90 57.64
C LYS A 508 92.79 -93.53 57.24
N LEU A 509 93.22 -92.45 57.89
CA LEU A 509 92.83 -91.11 57.46
C LEU A 509 93.40 -90.84 56.05
N ASN A 510 92.54 -90.44 55.11
CA ASN A 510 92.93 -90.03 53.75
C ASN A 510 93.10 -88.51 53.68
N SER A 511 92.05 -87.74 54.06
CA SER A 511 92.08 -86.28 53.99
C SER A 511 91.28 -85.62 55.12
N ILE A 512 91.66 -84.38 55.43
CA ILE A 512 90.94 -83.49 56.33
C ILE A 512 90.57 -82.25 55.53
N ILE A 513 89.29 -81.87 55.56
CA ILE A 513 88.79 -80.66 54.92
C ILE A 513 88.23 -79.75 56.00
N ASN A 514 88.72 -78.52 56.07
CA ASN A 514 88.15 -77.49 56.92
C ASN A 514 87.12 -76.68 56.11
N ASP A 515 85.83 -76.84 56.43
CA ASP A 515 84.71 -76.18 55.74
C ASP A 515 84.31 -74.92 56.55
N GLU A 516 84.96 -73.78 56.26
CA GLU A 516 84.72 -72.46 56.86
C GLU A 516 83.64 -71.66 56.11
N GLY A 517 82.51 -72.31 55.80
CA GLY A 517 81.43 -71.73 54.99
C GLY A 517 80.71 -70.53 55.61
N GLY A 518 80.90 -70.25 56.90
CA GLY A 518 80.19 -69.19 57.62
C GLY A 518 80.75 -67.77 57.49
N LYS A 519 82.04 -67.59 57.14
CA LYS A 519 82.73 -66.28 57.23
C LYS A 519 82.75 -65.42 55.96
N LEU A 520 82.46 -65.99 54.78
CA LEU A 520 82.61 -65.27 53.50
C LEU A 520 81.49 -64.25 53.20
N GLN A 521 80.37 -64.25 53.93
CA GLN A 521 79.27 -63.31 53.70
C GLN A 521 79.39 -61.97 54.45
N ALA A 522 80.35 -61.80 55.37
CA ALA A 522 80.49 -60.57 56.15
C ALA A 522 81.33 -59.46 55.50
N SER A 523 82.01 -59.70 54.38
CA SER A 523 82.98 -58.75 53.79
C SER A 523 82.47 -57.93 52.58
N LEU A 524 81.21 -58.07 52.16
CA LEU A 524 80.61 -57.26 51.09
C LEU A 524 79.45 -56.42 51.66
N GLY A 525 79.81 -55.26 52.18
CA GLY A 525 78.87 -54.31 52.77
C GLY A 525 78.05 -53.51 51.74
N SER A 526 76.78 -53.30 52.08
CA SER A 526 76.07 -52.01 52.08
C SER A 526 76.08 -51.16 50.80
N SER A 527 74.97 -51.13 50.06
CA SER A 527 73.96 -50.06 50.19
C SER A 527 72.83 -50.19 49.16
N GLU A 528 71.65 -50.45 49.69
CA GLU A 528 70.29 -50.09 49.23
C GLU A 528 69.79 -50.43 47.80
N SER A 529 68.76 -51.27 47.83
CA SER A 529 67.61 -51.30 46.92
C SER A 529 67.86 -51.70 45.47
N ASN A 530 68.05 -53.00 45.26
CA ASN A 530 67.30 -53.69 44.20
C ASN A 530 66.91 -55.09 44.69
N ALA A 531 65.68 -55.18 45.17
CA ALA A 531 65.04 -56.41 45.59
C ALA A 531 64.74 -57.29 44.37
N SER A 532 65.52 -58.35 44.19
CA SER A 532 65.04 -59.59 43.59
C SER A 532 66.05 -60.69 43.86
N LEU A 533 65.68 -61.61 44.76
CA LEU A 533 65.99 -63.04 44.81
C LEU A 533 65.83 -63.52 46.25
N SER A 534 64.58 -63.54 46.69
CA SER A 534 64.11 -64.35 47.81
C SER A 534 64.16 -65.83 47.42
N MET A 535 65.19 -66.54 47.86
CA MET A 535 65.24 -68.00 47.85
C MET A 535 65.91 -68.49 49.13
N GLY A 536 65.09 -69.02 50.04
CA GLY A 536 65.49 -70.01 51.03
C GLY A 536 66.23 -69.48 52.25
N VAL A 537 65.63 -69.70 53.41
CA VAL A 537 66.27 -69.72 54.73
C VAL A 537 67.47 -70.67 54.67
N TYR A 538 68.65 -70.13 54.33
CA TYR A 538 69.90 -70.83 54.49
C TYR A 538 70.22 -70.80 55.98
N ASN A 539 69.91 -71.90 56.67
CA ASN A 539 70.47 -72.19 57.97
C ASN A 539 71.98 -71.96 57.88
N ASN A 540 72.51 -71.05 58.72
CA ASN A 540 73.93 -70.78 58.87
C ASN A 540 74.70 -72.10 58.75
N LYS A 541 75.52 -72.24 57.71
CA LYS A 541 76.42 -73.40 57.59
C LYS A 541 77.40 -73.27 58.74
N GLU A 542 77.22 -74.08 59.77
CA GLU A 542 78.15 -74.17 60.90
C GLU A 542 79.51 -74.64 60.38
N ASP A 543 80.56 -73.93 60.79
CA ASP A 543 81.93 -74.31 60.45
C ASP A 543 82.19 -75.74 60.98
N ARG A 544 82.77 -76.59 60.15
CA ARG A 544 82.99 -78.01 60.50
C ARG A 544 84.26 -78.56 59.87
N VAL A 545 84.88 -79.51 60.54
CA VAL A 545 85.99 -80.29 60.01
C VAL A 545 85.45 -81.63 59.52
N ILE A 546 85.67 -81.91 58.26
CA ILE A 546 85.28 -83.16 57.61
C ILE A 546 86.52 -84.04 57.51
N LEU A 547 86.50 -85.18 58.20
CA LEU A 547 87.55 -86.19 58.17
C LEU A 547 87.12 -87.32 57.23
N ILE A 548 87.90 -87.56 56.18
CA ILE A 548 87.66 -88.65 55.23
C ILE A 548 88.66 -89.76 55.51
N PHE A 549 88.14 -90.93 55.87
CA PHE A 549 88.92 -92.13 56.12
C PHE A 549 88.76 -93.12 54.98
N GLU A 550 89.82 -93.84 54.67
CA GLU A 550 89.85 -94.95 53.72
C GLU A 550 90.25 -96.26 54.42
N ARG A 551 89.70 -97.37 53.95
CA ARG A 551 90.21 -98.71 54.28
C ARG A 551 90.12 -99.62 53.06
N ALA A 552 91.01 -100.60 52.97
CA ALA A 552 90.91 -101.64 51.96
C ALA A 552 89.64 -102.47 52.21
N LYS A 553 88.78 -102.62 51.20
CA LYS A 553 87.55 -103.40 51.31
C LYS A 553 87.89 -104.88 51.52
N LYS A 554 87.58 -105.44 52.69
CA LYS A 554 87.68 -106.90 52.92
C LYS A 554 86.63 -107.58 52.04
N LYS A 555 87.05 -108.57 51.24
CA LYS A 555 86.16 -109.42 50.42
C LYS A 555 85.25 -110.26 51.29
#